data_AF-A0AAU7KHG7-F1
#
_entry.id   AF-A0AAU7KHG7-F1
#
_cell.length_a   1.000
_cell.length_b   1.000
_cell.length_c   1.000
_cell.angle_alpha   90.00
_cell.angle_beta   90.00
_cell.angle_gamma   90.00
#
_symmetry.space_group_name_H-M   'P 1'
#
loop_
_entity.id
_entity.type
_entity.pdbx_description
1 polymer ?
#
loop_
_entity_poly.entity_id
_entity_poly.type
_entity_poly.pdbx_seq_one_letter_code
_entity_poly.pdbx_strand_id
1 'polypeptide(L)'
;MIQIEHLYKRYHHHKVRDWVLKDINLTIPHGVSVGVLGRNGAGKSTLLRLIAGMDTAERGSIRRDARVSWPMGLAGGFQGALSGRQNVKFVARVHGGGRDVGAIIDKVQEFAELGPAFDDPIRTYSSGMRARLNFGLSLAFDFDVYLSDEATSVGDRVFKAKATRAFKDRVNRASLVMVSHSEGILRELCQAGIYLKHGEAFWFDDIRDAIRSYHQDSDSKAKAKATGGPGNGPRHDGEPQAPRYPSPAPTPGIDTMSLDTLKALLGKRRQQLERIQKRLDALEMGRENADELVDPRVRQELIARLHLAKQRLHEVRRAVQTKKRATPASGKDDSGKDSRKESEKGFEKKER
;
A
#
# COMPACT_ATOMS: atom_id res chain seq x y z
N MET A 1 -10.65 -13.93 24.41
CA MET A 1 -11.44 -12.73 24.11
C MET A 1 -10.45 -11.60 24.07
N ILE A 2 -10.57 -10.70 23.10
CA ILE A 2 -9.68 -9.53 23.01
C ILE A 2 -10.56 -8.30 23.22
N GLN A 3 -10.30 -7.56 24.30
CA GLN A 3 -11.00 -6.33 24.64
C GLN A 3 -10.05 -5.15 24.42
N ILE A 4 -10.55 -4.14 23.72
CA ILE A 4 -9.84 -2.91 23.39
C ILE A 4 -10.67 -1.75 23.95
N GLU A 5 -10.09 -0.95 24.83
CA GLU A 5 -10.76 0.15 25.52
C GLU A 5 -9.96 1.43 25.35
N HIS A 6 -10.62 2.48 24.85
CA HIS A 6 -10.07 3.82 24.65
C HIS A 6 -8.68 3.83 24.01
N LEU A 7 -8.46 3.01 22.99
CA LEU A 7 -7.14 2.79 22.42
C LEU A 7 -6.74 3.92 21.47
N TYR A 8 -5.59 4.54 21.72
CA TYR A 8 -4.99 5.56 20.85
C TYR A 8 -3.56 5.21 20.46
N LYS A 9 -3.20 5.53 19.22
CA LYS A 9 -1.84 5.39 18.70
C LYS A 9 -1.51 6.46 17.67
N ARG A 10 -0.41 7.17 17.84
CA ARG A 10 0.28 7.93 16.80
C ARG A 10 1.75 7.52 16.68
N TYR A 11 2.36 7.88 15.57
CA TYR A 11 3.81 7.74 15.36
C TYR A 11 4.41 9.12 15.17
N HIS A 12 5.44 9.44 15.95
CA HIS A 12 6.11 10.73 15.91
C HIS A 12 7.14 10.74 14.76
N HIS A 13 6.69 11.02 13.54
CA HIS A 13 7.58 11.33 12.41
C HIS A 13 7.36 12.78 11.95
N HIS A 14 8.44 13.39 11.42
CA HIS A 14 8.60 14.84 11.20
C HIS A 14 7.53 15.60 10.39
N LYS A 15 6.45 14.95 9.90
CA LYS A 15 5.39 15.60 9.10
C LYS A 15 3.95 15.14 9.37
N VAL A 16 3.69 14.18 10.28
CA VAL A 16 2.32 13.70 10.54
C VAL A 16 2.03 13.80 12.04
N ARG A 17 1.11 14.70 12.40
CA ARG A 17 0.67 14.92 13.80
C ARG A 17 -0.63 14.18 14.16
N ASP A 18 -1.25 13.52 13.19
CA ASP A 18 -2.55 12.89 13.40
C ASP A 18 -2.46 11.48 14.01
N TRP A 19 -3.53 11.13 14.73
CA TRP A 19 -3.74 9.81 15.30
C TRP A 19 -3.94 8.79 14.19
N VAL A 20 -3.16 7.70 14.23
CA VAL A 20 -3.38 6.53 13.35
C VAL A 20 -4.57 5.73 13.84
N LEU A 21 -4.71 5.60 15.16
CA LEU A 21 -5.88 5.04 15.83
C LEU A 21 -6.30 6.01 16.94
N LYS A 22 -7.60 6.24 17.04
CA LYS A 22 -8.23 7.24 17.91
C LYS A 22 -9.47 6.62 18.54
N ASP A 23 -9.45 6.50 19.87
CA ASP A 23 -10.57 6.03 20.69
C ASP A 23 -11.20 4.71 20.21
N ILE A 24 -10.36 3.72 19.89
CA ILE A 24 -10.88 2.41 19.49
C ILE A 24 -11.45 1.70 20.71
N ASN A 25 -12.72 1.32 20.61
CA ASN A 25 -13.45 0.53 21.59
C ASN A 25 -14.07 -0.68 20.88
N LEU A 26 -13.53 -1.87 21.13
CA LEU A 26 -13.92 -3.10 20.42
C LEU A 26 -13.79 -4.32 21.33
N THR A 27 -14.68 -5.28 21.14
CA THR A 27 -14.56 -6.62 21.72
C THR A 27 -14.55 -7.64 20.59
N ILE A 28 -13.48 -8.43 20.50
CA ILE A 28 -13.38 -9.57 19.59
C ILE A 28 -13.70 -10.84 20.39
N PRO A 29 -14.84 -11.51 20.12
CA PRO A 29 -15.23 -12.73 20.81
C PRO A 29 -14.29 -13.90 20.49
N HIS A 30 -14.31 -14.93 21.34
CA HIS A 30 -13.67 -16.20 21.02
C HIS A 30 -14.43 -16.94 19.90
N GLY A 31 -13.73 -17.76 19.13
CA GLY A 31 -14.32 -18.60 18.09
C GLY A 31 -14.80 -17.85 16.84
N VAL A 32 -14.72 -16.51 16.83
CA VAL A 32 -15.15 -15.70 15.70
C VAL A 32 -13.94 -15.27 14.89
N SER A 33 -13.93 -15.57 13.59
CA SER A 33 -12.95 -15.03 12.66
C SER A 33 -13.41 -13.67 12.14
N VAL A 34 -12.52 -12.69 12.16
CA VAL A 34 -12.80 -11.27 11.94
C VAL A 34 -11.95 -10.71 10.81
N GLY A 35 -12.60 -10.11 9.82
CA GLY A 35 -11.94 -9.39 8.74
C GLY A 35 -11.74 -7.91 9.08
N VAL A 36 -10.51 -7.41 8.98
CA VAL A 36 -10.19 -5.99 9.21
C VAL A 36 -10.08 -5.28 7.86
N LEU A 37 -11.06 -4.41 7.60
CA LEU A 37 -11.20 -3.62 6.38
C LEU A 37 -10.80 -2.17 6.60
N GLY A 38 -10.47 -1.47 5.51
CA GLY A 38 -10.10 -0.07 5.55
C GLY A 38 -9.12 0.29 4.44
N ARG A 39 -9.02 1.59 4.15
CA ARG A 39 -8.11 2.08 3.10
C ARG A 39 -6.64 1.87 3.47
N ASN A 40 -5.76 1.99 2.49
CA ASN A 40 -4.33 2.03 2.77
C ASN A 40 -4.01 3.24 3.67
N GLY A 41 -3.24 3.02 4.72
CA GLY A 41 -2.97 4.02 5.75
C GLY A 41 -4.06 4.18 6.82
N ALA A 42 -5.15 3.41 6.80
CA ALA A 42 -6.21 3.50 7.81
C ALA A 42 -5.85 2.92 9.19
N GLY A 43 -4.63 2.39 9.37
CA GLY A 43 -4.18 1.84 10.66
C GLY A 43 -4.38 0.33 10.85
N LYS A 44 -4.78 -0.43 9.82
CA LYS A 44 -5.01 -1.90 9.91
C LYS A 44 -3.82 -2.66 10.50
N SER A 45 -2.64 -2.56 9.88
CA SER A 45 -1.43 -3.22 10.38
C SER A 45 -1.00 -2.71 11.75
N THR A 46 -1.29 -1.44 12.07
CA THR A 46 -1.05 -0.87 13.41
C THR A 46 -1.95 -1.53 14.45
N LEU A 47 -3.24 -1.68 14.17
CA LEU A 47 -4.19 -2.40 15.03
C LEU A 47 -3.75 -3.85 15.23
N LEU A 48 -3.36 -4.55 14.16
CA LEU A 48 -2.86 -5.93 14.26
C LEU A 48 -1.60 -6.03 15.13
N ARG A 49 -0.62 -5.14 14.97
CA ARG A 49 0.59 -5.12 15.83
C ARG A 49 0.27 -4.84 17.29
N LEU A 50 -0.65 -3.91 17.55
CA LEU A 50 -1.13 -3.63 18.90
C LEU A 50 -1.82 -4.87 19.47
N ILE A 51 -2.74 -5.52 18.75
CA ILE A 51 -3.38 -6.78 19.18
C ILE A 51 -2.35 -7.89 19.41
N ALA A 52 -1.29 -7.96 18.61
CA ALA A 52 -0.20 -8.93 18.81
C ALA A 52 0.68 -8.67 20.04
N GLY A 53 0.59 -7.47 20.64
CA GLY A 53 1.52 -7.03 21.69
C GLY A 53 2.90 -6.65 21.15
N MET A 54 3.05 -6.45 19.84
CA MET A 54 4.30 -6.04 19.20
C MET A 54 4.52 -4.53 19.18
N ASP A 55 3.48 -3.76 19.50
CA ASP A 55 3.52 -2.31 19.62
C ASP A 55 2.75 -1.91 20.87
N THR A 56 3.03 -0.71 21.38
CA THR A 56 2.41 -0.17 22.59
C THR A 56 1.45 0.96 22.24
N ALA A 57 0.30 0.98 22.89
CA ALA A 57 -0.64 2.08 22.80
C ALA A 57 -0.07 3.31 23.52
N GLU A 58 -0.46 4.51 23.09
CA GLU A 58 -0.17 5.72 23.86
C GLU A 58 -1.21 5.98 24.94
N ARG A 59 -2.45 5.51 24.72
CA ARG A 59 -3.57 5.58 25.68
C ARG A 59 -4.48 4.38 25.51
N GLY A 60 -5.22 4.08 26.56
CA GLY A 60 -6.12 2.94 26.62
C GLY A 60 -5.39 1.63 26.89
N SER A 61 -6.13 0.53 26.76
CA SER A 61 -5.63 -0.80 27.06
C SER A 61 -6.16 -1.84 26.09
N ILE A 62 -5.37 -2.90 25.91
CA ILE A 62 -5.80 -4.11 25.22
C ILE A 62 -5.62 -5.26 26.19
N ARG A 63 -6.73 -5.89 26.57
CA ARG A 63 -6.76 -7.12 27.37
C ARG A 63 -6.95 -8.32 26.43
N ARG A 64 -6.16 -9.36 26.66
CA ARG A 64 -6.15 -10.58 25.84
C ARG A 64 -6.31 -11.78 26.77
N ASP A 65 -7.53 -12.29 26.86
CA ASP A 65 -7.81 -13.56 27.53
C ASP A 65 -7.69 -14.68 26.48
N ALA A 66 -6.55 -14.78 25.80
CA ALA A 66 -6.25 -15.73 24.72
C ALA A 66 -4.76 -15.68 24.33
N ARG A 67 -4.20 -16.79 23.85
CA ARG A 67 -2.88 -16.85 23.20
C ARG A 67 -3.02 -16.34 21.76
N VAL A 68 -2.53 -15.13 21.53
CA VAL A 68 -2.58 -14.47 20.22
C VAL A 68 -1.26 -14.68 19.49
N SER A 69 -1.31 -15.06 18.20
CA SER A 69 -0.12 -15.19 17.37
C SER A 69 0.45 -13.82 17.00
N TRP A 70 1.68 -13.81 16.49
CA TRP A 70 2.18 -12.65 15.74
C TRP A 70 1.47 -12.55 14.37
N PRO A 71 1.44 -11.36 13.72
CA PRO A 71 0.89 -11.20 12.39
C PRO A 71 1.71 -11.99 11.36
N MET A 72 1.07 -12.99 10.78
CA MET A 72 1.62 -13.79 9.69
C MET A 72 1.77 -12.89 8.47
N GLY A 73 2.97 -12.83 7.90
CA GLY A 73 3.34 -11.87 6.83
C GLY A 73 4.26 -10.73 7.28
N LEU A 74 4.37 -10.46 8.59
CA LEU A 74 5.27 -9.45 9.11
C LEU A 74 6.68 -10.05 9.33
N ALA A 75 7.67 -9.56 8.60
CA ALA A 75 9.07 -10.03 8.63
C ALA A 75 9.84 -9.70 9.93
N GLY A 76 9.17 -9.20 10.97
CA GLY A 76 9.80 -8.55 12.12
C GLY A 76 10.46 -9.48 13.14
N GLY A 77 10.31 -10.81 13.02
CA GLY A 77 10.83 -11.77 14.01
C GLY A 77 12.09 -12.52 13.58
N PHE A 78 12.54 -12.37 12.34
CA PHE A 78 13.67 -13.14 11.82
C PHE A 78 14.97 -12.36 11.81
N GLN A 79 16.03 -12.98 12.30
CA GLN A 79 17.39 -12.48 12.18
C GLN A 79 17.98 -12.93 10.83
N GLY A 80 18.24 -11.97 9.95
CA GLY A 80 18.63 -12.23 8.55
C GLY A 80 19.98 -12.95 8.39
N ALA A 81 20.89 -12.81 9.36
CA ALA A 81 22.18 -13.51 9.35
C ALA A 81 22.07 -14.99 9.75
N LEU A 82 21.01 -15.37 10.47
CA LEU A 82 20.79 -16.74 10.92
C LEU A 82 20.02 -17.54 9.86
N SER A 83 20.21 -18.86 9.86
CA SER A 83 19.47 -19.76 8.96
C SER A 83 17.99 -19.85 9.31
N GLY A 84 17.19 -20.39 8.38
CA GLY A 84 15.79 -20.74 8.65
C GLY A 84 15.67 -21.62 9.90
N ARG A 85 16.45 -22.70 9.97
CA ARG A 85 16.50 -23.61 11.15
C ARG A 85 16.84 -22.87 12.44
N GLN A 86 17.86 -22.01 12.43
CA GLN A 86 18.29 -21.26 13.62
C GLN A 86 17.20 -20.29 14.10
N ASN A 87 16.54 -19.60 13.18
CA ASN A 87 15.41 -18.72 13.50
C ASN A 87 14.23 -19.49 14.10
N VAL A 88 13.86 -20.63 13.50
CA VAL A 88 12.79 -21.50 14.04
C VAL A 88 13.15 -22.00 15.43
N LYS A 89 14.39 -22.46 15.63
CA LYS A 89 14.89 -22.91 16.93
C LYS A 89 14.83 -21.81 17.98
N PHE A 90 15.15 -20.58 17.62
CA PHE A 90 15.06 -19.43 18.53
C PHE A 90 13.61 -19.17 18.97
N VAL A 91 12.69 -19.05 18.02
CA VAL A 91 11.26 -18.80 18.32
C VAL A 91 10.67 -19.98 19.10
N ALA A 92 11.02 -21.22 18.75
CA ALA A 92 10.61 -22.42 19.47
C ALA A 92 11.09 -22.43 20.93
N ARG A 93 12.27 -21.88 21.25
CA ARG A 93 12.72 -21.78 22.64
C ARG A 93 11.97 -20.71 23.42
N VAL A 94 11.64 -19.58 22.79
CA VAL A 94 10.92 -18.48 23.42
C VAL A 94 9.44 -18.86 23.67
N HIS A 95 8.79 -19.50 22.70
CA HIS A 95 7.35 -19.79 22.72
C HIS A 95 6.99 -21.27 22.94
N GLY A 96 7.99 -22.16 23.00
CA GLY A 96 7.78 -23.61 23.05
C GLY A 96 7.31 -24.11 24.41
N GLY A 97 7.60 -23.41 25.51
CA GLY A 97 7.13 -23.76 26.84
C GLY A 97 7.46 -25.20 27.27
N GLY A 98 8.65 -25.69 26.94
CA GLY A 98 9.07 -27.07 27.25
C GLY A 98 8.72 -28.12 26.18
N ARG A 99 8.07 -27.73 25.07
CA ARG A 99 7.88 -28.62 23.91
C ARG A 99 9.21 -29.02 23.28
N ASP A 100 9.20 -30.20 22.65
CA ASP A 100 10.32 -30.66 21.86
C ASP A 100 10.58 -29.70 20.70
N VAL A 101 11.68 -28.97 20.82
CA VAL A 101 12.15 -28.01 19.83
C VAL A 101 12.46 -28.71 18.50
N GLY A 102 12.92 -29.96 18.52
CA GLY A 102 13.13 -30.78 17.33
C GLY A 102 11.84 -30.98 16.56
N ALA A 103 10.79 -31.46 17.25
CA ALA A 103 9.48 -31.64 16.63
C ALA A 103 8.87 -30.35 16.06
N ILE A 104 9.11 -29.19 16.68
CA ILE A 104 8.70 -27.89 16.10
C ILE A 104 9.49 -27.61 14.83
N ILE A 105 10.82 -27.76 14.86
CA ILE A 105 11.67 -27.56 13.69
C ILE A 105 11.24 -28.44 12.52
N ASP A 106 10.97 -29.72 12.77
CA ASP A 106 10.57 -30.68 11.74
C ASP A 106 9.23 -30.31 11.11
N LYS A 107 8.23 -29.96 11.93
CA LYS A 107 6.93 -29.46 11.43
C LYS A 107 7.08 -28.23 10.55
N VAL A 108 7.94 -27.29 10.94
CA VAL A 108 8.17 -26.07 10.15
C VAL A 108 8.90 -26.39 8.85
N GLN A 109 9.92 -27.25 8.89
CA GLN A 109 10.69 -27.66 7.73
C GLN A 109 9.79 -28.38 6.71
N GLU A 110 8.96 -29.31 7.16
CA GLU A 110 7.98 -30.03 6.32
C GLU A 110 6.94 -29.07 5.73
N PHE A 111 6.39 -28.15 6.54
CA PHE A 111 5.38 -27.22 6.04
C PHE A 111 5.96 -26.23 5.02
N ALA A 112 7.12 -25.66 5.29
CA ALA A 112 7.70 -24.57 4.49
C ALA A 112 8.28 -25.04 3.15
N GLU A 113 8.59 -26.33 2.99
CA GLU A 113 9.09 -26.95 1.75
C GLU A 113 10.26 -26.16 1.13
N LEU A 114 11.21 -25.73 1.98
CA LEU A 114 12.39 -24.95 1.56
C LEU A 114 13.56 -25.83 1.13
N GLY A 115 13.49 -27.14 1.37
CA GLY A 115 14.58 -28.07 1.05
C GLY A 115 15.89 -27.66 1.72
N PRO A 116 17.04 -27.77 1.02
CA PRO A 116 18.35 -27.39 1.55
C PRO A 116 18.43 -25.93 2.01
N ALA A 117 17.67 -25.03 1.39
CA ALA A 117 17.70 -23.61 1.73
C ALA A 117 17.22 -23.33 3.16
N PHE A 118 16.55 -24.28 3.83
CA PHE A 118 16.18 -24.15 5.24
C PHE A 118 17.39 -23.90 6.17
N ASP A 119 18.55 -24.37 5.77
CA ASP A 119 19.82 -24.20 6.49
C ASP A 119 20.66 -23.01 6.00
N ASP A 120 20.19 -22.28 4.98
CA ASP A 120 20.80 -21.04 4.51
C ASP A 120 20.33 -19.80 5.30
N PRO A 121 21.16 -18.74 5.40
CA PRO A 121 20.78 -17.48 6.05
C PRO A 121 19.52 -16.83 5.45
N ILE A 122 18.58 -16.40 6.28
CA ILE A 122 17.29 -15.84 5.82
C ILE A 122 17.46 -14.62 4.90
N ARG A 123 18.55 -13.86 5.02
CA ARG A 123 18.85 -12.74 4.11
C ARG A 123 18.97 -13.15 2.64
N THR A 124 19.24 -14.43 2.34
CA THR A 124 19.29 -14.95 0.95
C THR A 124 17.92 -15.32 0.42
N TYR A 125 16.89 -15.38 1.27
CA TYR A 125 15.57 -15.87 0.90
C TYR A 125 14.81 -14.86 0.05
N SER A 126 14.13 -15.38 -0.97
CA SER A 126 13.07 -14.65 -1.67
C SER A 126 11.93 -14.27 -0.71
N SER A 127 11.09 -13.33 -1.12
CA SER A 127 9.88 -12.97 -0.36
C SER A 127 8.95 -14.17 -0.17
N GLY A 128 8.84 -15.04 -1.17
CA GLY A 128 8.07 -16.28 -1.11
C GLY A 128 8.62 -17.25 -0.07
N MET A 129 9.93 -17.52 -0.07
CA MET A 129 10.57 -18.41 0.90
C MET A 129 10.41 -17.91 2.34
N ARG A 130 10.59 -16.59 2.56
CA ARG A 130 10.35 -15.97 3.88
C ARG A 130 8.92 -16.13 4.34
N ALA A 131 7.96 -15.97 3.44
CA ALA A 131 6.56 -16.17 3.76
C ALA A 131 6.28 -17.63 4.11
N ARG A 132 6.77 -18.59 3.33
CA ARG A 132 6.59 -20.03 3.62
C ARG A 132 7.13 -20.40 5.00
N LEU A 133 8.33 -19.92 5.34
CA LEU A 133 8.93 -20.12 6.67
C LEU A 133 8.05 -19.51 7.78
N ASN A 134 7.58 -18.27 7.60
CA ASN A 134 6.74 -17.59 8.57
C ASN A 134 5.40 -18.32 8.78
N PHE A 135 4.78 -18.79 7.70
CA PHE A 135 3.56 -19.59 7.75
C PHE A 135 3.77 -20.92 8.49
N GLY A 136 4.79 -21.67 8.12
CA GLY A 136 5.13 -22.94 8.78
C GLY A 136 5.40 -22.74 10.26
N LEU A 137 6.18 -21.72 10.60
CA LEU A 137 6.48 -21.38 11.99
C LEU A 137 5.21 -21.06 12.77
N SER A 138 4.33 -20.22 12.24
CA SER A 138 3.11 -19.81 12.95
C SER A 138 2.16 -20.98 13.19
N LEU A 139 2.03 -21.88 12.21
CA LEU A 139 1.18 -23.08 12.31
C LEU A 139 1.77 -24.19 13.18
N ALA A 140 3.07 -24.14 13.49
CA ALA A 140 3.70 -25.10 14.40
C ALA A 140 3.31 -24.87 15.88
N PHE A 141 2.74 -23.70 16.22
CA PHE A 141 2.24 -23.38 17.55
C PHE A 141 0.71 -23.40 17.54
N ASP A 142 0.12 -23.75 18.69
CA ASP A 142 -1.33 -23.72 18.89
C ASP A 142 -1.70 -22.39 19.55
N PHE A 143 -2.20 -21.46 18.74
CA PHE A 143 -2.76 -20.19 19.20
C PHE A 143 -4.28 -20.28 19.27
N ASP A 144 -4.86 -19.51 20.18
CA ASP A 144 -6.32 -19.38 20.28
C ASP A 144 -6.82 -18.34 19.25
N VAL A 145 -5.96 -17.37 18.89
CA VAL A 145 -6.21 -16.37 17.85
C VAL A 145 -4.99 -16.24 16.93
N TYR A 146 -5.18 -16.50 15.65
CA TYR A 146 -4.18 -16.24 14.62
C TYR A 146 -4.38 -14.84 14.02
N LEU A 147 -3.31 -14.09 13.88
CA LEU A 147 -3.29 -12.80 13.21
C LEU A 147 -2.68 -12.94 11.82
N SER A 148 -3.31 -12.35 10.81
CA SER A 148 -2.74 -12.35 9.46
C SER A 148 -2.81 -10.96 8.83
N ASP A 149 -1.66 -10.39 8.53
CA ASP A 149 -1.58 -9.19 7.69
C ASP A 149 -1.31 -9.65 6.25
N GLU A 150 -2.22 -9.33 5.34
CA GLU A 150 -2.19 -9.77 3.95
C GLU A 150 -2.40 -11.27 3.72
N ALA A 151 -3.24 -11.91 4.53
CA ALA A 151 -3.91 -13.21 4.40
C ALA A 151 -3.21 -14.36 3.63
N THR A 152 -2.88 -14.14 2.36
CA THR A 152 -2.44 -15.15 1.40
C THR A 152 -1.67 -14.52 0.24
N SER A 153 -1.10 -13.32 0.38
CA SER A 153 -0.56 -12.59 -0.79
C SER A 153 0.81 -13.11 -1.24
N VAL A 154 1.58 -13.71 -0.34
CA VAL A 154 2.98 -14.08 -0.56
C VAL A 154 3.16 -15.60 -0.64
N GLY A 155 3.79 -16.06 -1.73
CA GLY A 155 3.89 -17.47 -2.11
C GLY A 155 3.22 -17.74 -3.46
N ASP A 156 3.54 -18.86 -4.10
CA ASP A 156 2.84 -19.32 -5.29
C ASP A 156 1.40 -19.79 -4.97
N ARG A 157 0.60 -20.03 -6.02
CA ARG A 157 -0.80 -20.44 -5.90
C ARG A 157 -0.97 -21.74 -5.11
N VAL A 158 -0.03 -22.68 -5.22
CA VAL A 158 -0.09 -23.99 -4.56
C VAL A 158 0.09 -23.81 -3.06
N PHE A 159 1.09 -23.04 -2.64
CA PHE A 159 1.34 -22.77 -1.23
C PHE A 159 0.20 -21.97 -0.58
N LYS A 160 -0.41 -21.03 -1.31
CA LYS A 160 -1.60 -20.31 -0.84
C LYS A 160 -2.75 -21.26 -0.53
N ALA A 161 -3.03 -22.21 -1.43
CA ALA A 161 -4.07 -23.21 -1.21
C ALA A 161 -3.76 -24.11 0.01
N LYS A 162 -2.48 -24.52 0.17
CA LYS A 162 -2.00 -25.27 1.35
C LYS A 162 -2.20 -24.47 2.64
N ALA A 163 -1.81 -23.20 2.66
CA ALA A 163 -1.96 -22.32 3.81
C ALA A 163 -3.44 -22.10 4.17
N THR A 164 -4.29 -21.80 3.18
CA THR A 164 -5.74 -21.65 3.39
C THR A 164 -6.36 -22.93 3.95
N ARG A 165 -5.99 -24.10 3.42
CA ARG A 165 -6.46 -25.39 3.94
C ARG A 165 -6.02 -25.60 5.39
N ALA A 166 -4.74 -25.41 5.68
CA ALA A 166 -4.21 -25.55 7.03
C ALA A 166 -4.89 -24.60 8.04
N PHE A 167 -5.26 -23.39 7.61
CA PHE A 167 -6.08 -22.51 8.43
C PHE A 167 -7.50 -23.01 8.60
N LYS A 168 -8.19 -23.43 7.53
CA LYS A 168 -9.55 -23.97 7.64
C LYS A 168 -9.62 -25.13 8.62
N ASP A 169 -8.62 -26.01 8.59
CA ASP A 169 -8.49 -27.12 9.54
C ASP A 169 -8.31 -26.62 11.00
N ARG A 170 -7.77 -25.40 11.18
CA ARG A 170 -7.62 -24.72 12.47
C ARG A 170 -8.82 -23.86 12.87
N VAL A 171 -9.64 -23.35 11.93
CA VAL A 171 -10.76 -22.42 12.21
C VAL A 171 -11.78 -23.02 13.18
N ASN A 172 -11.95 -24.34 13.19
CA ASN A 172 -12.83 -25.02 14.16
C ASN A 172 -12.30 -24.97 15.61
N ARG A 173 -11.04 -24.60 15.82
CA ARG A 173 -10.34 -24.61 17.13
C ARG A 173 -9.76 -23.25 17.51
N ALA A 174 -9.58 -22.34 16.55
CA ALA A 174 -8.94 -21.04 16.74
C ALA A 174 -9.61 -19.96 15.88
N SER A 175 -9.64 -18.74 16.41
CA SER A 175 -10.11 -17.57 15.67
C SER A 175 -9.04 -17.03 14.73
N LEU A 176 -9.46 -16.37 13.65
CA LEU A 176 -8.57 -15.65 12.73
C LEU A 176 -8.92 -14.16 12.73
N VAL A 177 -7.96 -13.27 12.98
CA VAL A 177 -8.10 -11.83 12.72
C VAL A 177 -7.22 -11.48 11.53
N MET A 178 -7.82 -11.11 10.41
CA MET A 178 -7.09 -10.98 9.15
C MET A 178 -7.35 -9.67 8.41
N VAL A 179 -6.31 -9.17 7.75
CA VAL A 179 -6.38 -8.09 6.77
C VAL A 179 -6.22 -8.70 5.38
N SER A 180 -7.16 -8.42 4.47
CA SER A 180 -7.07 -8.89 3.09
C SER A 180 -7.65 -7.86 2.12
N HIS A 181 -7.05 -7.80 0.92
CA HIS A 181 -7.62 -7.07 -0.22
C HIS A 181 -8.57 -7.92 -1.07
N SER A 182 -8.63 -9.23 -0.81
CA SER A 182 -9.56 -10.14 -1.48
C SER A 182 -10.83 -10.29 -0.66
N GLU A 183 -11.92 -9.68 -1.13
CA GLU A 183 -13.24 -9.85 -0.51
C GLU A 183 -13.73 -11.29 -0.52
N GLY A 184 -13.37 -12.07 -1.55
CA GLY A 184 -13.72 -13.49 -1.62
C GLY A 184 -13.17 -14.25 -0.43
N ILE A 185 -11.90 -14.02 -0.09
CA ILE A 185 -11.24 -14.64 1.06
C ILE A 185 -11.85 -14.16 2.38
N LEU A 186 -12.16 -12.86 2.50
CA LEU A 186 -12.82 -12.33 3.70
C LEU A 186 -14.19 -12.98 3.92
N ARG A 187 -15.00 -13.10 2.86
CA ARG A 187 -16.32 -13.76 2.94
C ARG A 187 -16.23 -15.24 3.24
N GLU A 188 -15.16 -15.89 2.80
CA GLU A 188 -14.96 -17.33 2.99
C GLU A 188 -14.46 -17.67 4.41
N LEU A 189 -13.59 -16.84 4.99
CA LEU A 189 -12.89 -17.16 6.24
C LEU A 189 -13.39 -16.39 7.45
N CYS A 190 -14.05 -15.25 7.28
CA CYS A 190 -14.49 -14.40 8.38
C CYS A 190 -16.01 -14.45 8.56
N GLN A 191 -16.46 -14.40 9.81
CA GLN A 191 -17.86 -14.25 10.17
C GLN A 191 -18.20 -12.78 10.40
N ALA A 192 -17.35 -12.06 11.15
CA ALA A 192 -17.52 -10.66 11.50
C ALA A 192 -16.49 -9.75 10.81
N GLY A 193 -16.72 -8.44 10.87
CA GLY A 193 -15.86 -7.44 10.25
C GLY A 193 -15.57 -6.25 11.17
N ILE A 194 -14.34 -5.75 11.11
CA ILE A 194 -13.95 -4.44 11.66
C ILE A 194 -13.65 -3.52 10.48
N TYR A 195 -14.38 -2.43 10.35
CA TYR A 195 -14.05 -1.38 9.39
C TYR A 195 -13.28 -0.25 10.07
N LEU A 196 -12.03 -0.04 9.67
CA LEU A 196 -11.19 1.08 10.10
C LEU A 196 -11.31 2.27 9.14
N LYS A 197 -11.72 3.42 9.69
CA LYS A 197 -11.91 4.67 8.95
C LYS A 197 -11.54 5.87 9.84
N HIS A 198 -10.68 6.75 9.33
CA HIS A 198 -10.29 8.00 10.01
C HIS A 198 -9.75 7.81 11.44
N GLY A 199 -9.10 6.67 11.69
CA GLY A 199 -8.55 6.33 13.00
C GLY A 199 -9.56 5.68 13.95
N GLU A 200 -10.83 5.59 13.58
CA GLU A 200 -11.89 4.94 14.34
C GLU A 200 -12.20 3.54 13.77
N ALA A 201 -12.77 2.66 14.59
CA ALA A 201 -13.10 1.29 14.21
C ALA A 201 -14.57 1.00 14.47
N PHE A 202 -15.21 0.38 13.49
CA PHE A 202 -16.62 0.03 13.52
C PHE A 202 -16.78 -1.49 13.43
N TRP A 203 -17.45 -2.08 14.42
CA TRP A 203 -17.75 -3.52 14.46
C TRP A 203 -19.00 -3.85 13.64
N PHE A 204 -18.95 -4.98 12.95
CA PHE A 204 -20.07 -5.58 12.24
C PHE A 204 -20.10 -7.07 12.53
N ASP A 205 -21.26 -7.60 12.94
CA ASP A 205 -21.43 -9.02 13.21
C ASP A 205 -21.36 -9.88 11.93
N ASP A 206 -21.62 -9.27 10.77
CA ASP A 206 -21.48 -9.90 9.45
C ASP A 206 -20.40 -9.19 8.60
N ILE A 207 -19.41 -9.94 8.14
CA ILE A 207 -18.35 -9.46 7.25
C ILE A 207 -18.89 -8.82 5.97
N ARG A 208 -20.03 -9.29 5.45
CA ARG A 208 -20.68 -8.75 4.25
C ARG A 208 -21.14 -7.33 4.49
N ASP A 209 -21.60 -7.02 5.69
CA ASP A 209 -22.07 -5.68 6.07
C ASP A 209 -20.90 -4.72 6.20
N ALA A 210 -19.80 -5.17 6.79
CA ALA A 210 -18.56 -4.40 6.83
C ALA A 210 -18.01 -4.09 5.42
N ILE A 211 -18.05 -5.08 4.51
CA ILE A 211 -17.67 -4.89 3.10
C ILE A 211 -18.60 -3.87 2.42
N ARG A 212 -19.92 -3.96 2.60
CA ARG A 212 -20.87 -2.98 2.04
C ARG A 212 -20.59 -1.57 2.57
N SER A 213 -20.36 -1.42 3.86
CA SER A 213 -20.04 -0.13 4.49
C SER A 213 -18.74 0.47 3.91
N TYR A 214 -17.70 -0.36 3.78
CA TYR A 214 -16.44 0.04 3.15
C TYR A 214 -16.61 0.54 1.70
N HIS A 215 -17.43 -0.14 0.90
CA HIS A 215 -17.74 0.25 -0.49
C HIS A 215 -18.55 1.52 -0.57
N GLN A 216 -19.61 1.65 0.24
CA GLN A 216 -20.44 2.85 0.28
C GLN A 216 -19.61 4.10 0.56
N ASP A 217 -18.64 4.02 1.48
CA ASP A 217 -17.75 5.12 1.79
C ASP A 217 -16.72 5.42 0.70
N SER A 218 -16.26 4.38 0.00
CA SER A 218 -15.33 4.50 -1.13
C SER A 218 -16.03 5.15 -2.33
N ASP A 219 -17.27 4.77 -2.60
CA ASP A 219 -18.09 5.25 -3.71
C ASP A 219 -18.74 6.61 -3.44
N SER A 220 -19.16 6.88 -2.20
CA SER A 220 -19.73 8.18 -1.81
C SER A 220 -18.69 9.30 -1.91
N LYS A 221 -17.41 9.01 -1.68
CA LYS A 221 -16.33 9.97 -1.95
C LYS A 221 -16.02 10.12 -3.44
N ALA A 222 -16.29 9.12 -4.27
CA ALA A 222 -16.23 9.25 -5.72
C ALA A 222 -17.39 10.10 -6.25
N LYS A 223 -18.60 9.94 -5.70
CA LYS A 223 -19.78 10.76 -6.03
C LYS A 223 -19.70 12.18 -5.50
N ALA A 224 -19.28 12.42 -4.26
CA ALA A 224 -19.10 13.75 -3.69
C ALA A 224 -18.01 14.57 -4.42
N LYS A 225 -17.05 13.88 -5.04
CA LYS A 225 -16.06 14.51 -5.93
C LYS A 225 -16.60 14.77 -7.35
N ALA A 226 -17.71 14.13 -7.72
CA ALA A 226 -18.39 14.28 -9.01
C ALA A 226 -19.58 15.26 -8.98
N THR A 227 -20.18 15.55 -7.81
CA THR A 227 -21.36 16.43 -7.66
C THR A 227 -21.03 17.91 -7.41
N GLY A 228 -19.77 18.32 -7.55
CA GLY A 228 -19.38 19.74 -7.55
C GLY A 228 -19.43 20.35 -8.96
N GLY A 229 -20.63 20.69 -9.45
CA GLY A 229 -20.86 21.44 -10.70
C GLY A 229 -22.25 21.17 -11.31
N PRO A 230 -23.03 22.18 -11.78
CA PRO A 230 -24.49 22.07 -11.93
C PRO A 230 -24.98 21.61 -13.32
N GLY A 231 -26.09 20.85 -13.32
CA GLY A 231 -27.09 20.66 -14.42
C GLY A 231 -26.62 19.95 -15.70
N ASN A 232 -27.39 19.15 -16.45
CA ASN A 232 -28.84 18.93 -16.51
C ASN A 232 -29.13 17.70 -17.43
N GLY A 233 -30.24 16.97 -17.22
CA GLY A 233 -30.95 16.19 -18.27
C GLY A 233 -30.71 14.65 -18.40
N PRO A 234 -31.74 13.82 -18.70
CA PRO A 234 -31.70 12.35 -18.57
C PRO A 234 -31.51 11.55 -19.88
N ARG A 235 -30.91 10.35 -19.70
CA ARG A 235 -30.98 9.07 -20.47
C ARG A 235 -30.63 9.02 -21.97
N HIS A 236 -29.68 8.15 -22.31
CA HIS A 236 -29.81 7.20 -23.43
C HIS A 236 -28.86 6.01 -23.23
N ASP A 237 -29.40 4.80 -23.44
CA ASP A 237 -28.71 3.50 -23.39
C ASP A 237 -27.84 3.26 -24.64
N GLY A 238 -26.75 2.50 -24.46
CA GLY A 238 -26.08 1.75 -25.54
C GLY A 238 -24.70 2.25 -26.00
N GLU A 239 -23.62 1.74 -25.37
CA GLU A 239 -22.36 1.24 -25.98
C GLU A 239 -21.29 1.03 -24.87
N PRO A 240 -20.43 -0.01 -24.95
CA PRO A 240 -19.38 -0.24 -23.95
C PRO A 240 -18.29 0.84 -24.06
N GLN A 241 -18.43 1.88 -23.25
CA GLN A 241 -17.46 2.98 -23.20
C GLN A 241 -16.14 2.51 -22.58
N ALA A 242 -15.03 2.89 -23.24
CA ALA A 242 -13.68 2.78 -22.70
C ALA A 242 -13.60 3.29 -21.24
N PRO A 243 -12.77 2.70 -20.38
CA PRO A 243 -12.73 3.01 -18.95
C PRO A 243 -12.59 4.53 -18.73
N ARG A 244 -13.68 5.15 -18.23
CA ARG A 244 -13.70 6.55 -17.86
C ARG A 244 -12.91 6.71 -16.57
N TYR A 245 -11.63 7.06 -16.69
CA TYR A 245 -10.83 7.47 -15.55
C TYR A 245 -11.34 8.82 -15.04
N PRO A 246 -11.55 8.99 -13.72
CA PRO A 246 -11.97 10.27 -13.16
C PRO A 246 -10.92 11.35 -13.49
N SER A 247 -11.38 12.53 -13.92
CA SER A 247 -10.49 13.65 -14.20
C SER A 247 -9.57 13.91 -12.99
N PRO A 248 -8.25 14.04 -13.19
CA PRO A 248 -7.31 14.39 -12.14
C PRO A 248 -7.78 15.63 -11.39
N ALA A 249 -7.55 15.63 -10.07
CA ALA A 249 -7.60 16.88 -9.33
C ALA A 249 -6.60 17.87 -9.99
N PRO A 250 -7.02 19.13 -10.20
CA PRO A 250 -6.18 20.14 -10.83
C PRO A 250 -4.87 20.30 -10.04
N THR A 251 -3.81 20.64 -10.75
CA THR A 251 -2.49 20.81 -10.14
C THR A 251 -2.57 22.01 -9.17
N PRO A 252 -2.33 21.81 -7.85
CA PRO A 252 -2.52 22.88 -6.87
C PRO A 252 -1.65 24.10 -7.17
N GLY A 253 -2.28 25.28 -7.19
CA GLY A 253 -1.59 26.56 -7.39
C GLY A 253 -1.06 26.81 -8.80
N ILE A 254 -1.51 26.06 -9.81
CA ILE A 254 -1.01 26.19 -11.20
C ILE A 254 -1.23 27.60 -11.78
N ASP A 255 -2.33 28.27 -11.42
CA ASP A 255 -2.67 29.61 -11.91
C ASP A 255 -1.77 30.70 -11.29
N THR A 256 -1.24 30.47 -10.10
CA THR A 256 -0.36 31.41 -9.37
C THR A 256 1.12 31.25 -9.69
N MET A 257 1.55 30.19 -10.40
CA MET A 257 2.97 29.90 -10.69
C MET A 257 3.59 30.83 -11.73
N SER A 258 4.84 31.28 -11.55
CA SER A 258 5.54 32.10 -12.56
C SER A 258 5.75 31.36 -13.89
N LEU A 259 6.00 32.09 -14.98
CA LEU A 259 6.18 31.51 -16.31
C LEU A 259 7.36 30.52 -16.35
N ASP A 260 8.44 30.80 -15.62
CA ASP A 260 9.61 29.92 -15.56
C ASP A 260 9.34 28.67 -14.72
N THR A 261 8.58 28.78 -13.63
CA THR A 261 8.10 27.62 -12.86
C THR A 261 7.19 26.73 -13.70
N LEU A 262 6.30 27.32 -14.51
CA LEU A 262 5.43 26.56 -15.42
C LEU A 262 6.21 25.86 -16.53
N LYS A 263 7.22 26.51 -17.13
CA LYS A 263 8.11 25.87 -18.13
C LYS A 263 8.90 24.70 -17.53
N ALA A 264 9.44 24.87 -16.33
CA ALA A 264 10.15 23.80 -15.61
C ALA A 264 9.23 22.62 -15.28
N LEU A 265 7.98 22.91 -14.86
CA LEU A 265 6.97 21.89 -14.60
C LEU A 265 6.56 21.14 -15.88
N LEU A 266 6.43 21.85 -17.00
CA LEU A 266 6.14 21.27 -18.32
C LEU A 266 7.23 20.29 -18.75
N GLY A 267 8.50 20.63 -18.54
CA GLY A 267 9.63 19.73 -18.77
C GLY A 267 9.57 18.46 -17.92
N LYS A 268 9.32 18.60 -16.61
CA LYS A 268 9.18 17.45 -15.69
C LYS A 268 8.02 16.53 -16.07
N ARG A 269 6.87 17.10 -16.47
CA ARG A 269 5.68 16.33 -16.91
C ARG A 269 5.92 15.60 -18.23
N ARG A 270 6.65 16.20 -19.16
CA ARG A 270 7.04 15.56 -20.42
C ARG A 270 7.96 14.37 -20.19
N GLN A 271 8.99 14.52 -19.35
CA GLN A 271 9.86 13.40 -18.97
C GLN A 271 9.11 12.28 -18.24
N GLN A 272 8.14 12.63 -17.38
CA GLN A 272 7.29 11.64 -16.71
C GLN A 272 6.44 10.85 -17.72
N LEU A 273 5.86 11.54 -18.71
CA LEU A 273 5.06 10.90 -19.77
C LEU A 273 5.91 9.94 -20.60
N GLU A 274 7.10 10.36 -21.03
CA GLU A 274 8.03 9.54 -21.81
C GLU A 274 8.48 8.28 -21.04
N ARG A 275 8.71 8.38 -19.73
CA ARG A 275 9.03 7.22 -18.88
C ARG A 275 7.89 6.21 -18.79
N ILE A 276 6.65 6.69 -18.69
CA ILE A 276 5.46 5.83 -18.63
C ILE A 276 5.24 5.16 -19.99
N GLN A 277 5.39 5.91 -21.09
CA GLN A 277 5.26 5.39 -22.45
C GLN A 277 6.30 4.31 -22.75
N LYS A 278 7.59 4.57 -22.50
CA LYS A 278 8.66 3.56 -22.68
C LYS A 278 8.41 2.26 -21.90
N ARG A 279 7.84 2.36 -20.70
CA ARG A 279 7.52 1.20 -19.87
C ARG A 279 6.31 0.43 -20.38
N LEU A 280 5.35 1.11 -21.01
CA LEU A 280 4.22 0.47 -21.70
C LEU A 280 4.70 -0.23 -22.98
N ASP A 281 5.52 0.45 -23.79
CA ASP A 281 6.07 -0.09 -25.04
C ASP A 281 6.96 -1.32 -24.76
N ALA A 282 7.77 -1.31 -23.70
CA ALA A 282 8.58 -2.47 -23.29
C ALA A 282 7.72 -3.69 -22.89
N LEU A 283 6.55 -3.47 -22.28
CA LEU A 283 5.60 -4.54 -21.96
C LEU A 283 4.86 -5.05 -23.19
N GLU A 284 4.66 -4.20 -24.20
CA GLU A 284 4.03 -4.58 -25.46
C GLU A 284 5.00 -5.26 -26.43
N MET A 285 6.31 -4.92 -26.40
CA MET A 285 7.37 -5.64 -27.13
C MET A 285 7.71 -7.00 -26.48
N GLY A 286 7.60 -7.13 -25.15
CA GLY A 286 7.72 -8.42 -24.46
C GLY A 286 6.64 -9.45 -24.85
N ARG A 287 5.62 -9.02 -25.60
CA ARG A 287 4.51 -9.84 -26.11
C ARG A 287 4.92 -10.70 -27.31
N GLU A 288 6.04 -10.40 -27.97
CA GLU A 288 6.58 -11.20 -29.09
C GLU A 288 7.39 -12.42 -28.62
N ASN A 289 7.88 -12.42 -27.38
CA ASN A 289 8.50 -13.59 -26.75
C ASN A 289 7.42 -14.39 -26.01
N ALA A 290 6.99 -15.51 -26.63
CA ALA A 290 5.74 -16.21 -26.36
C ALA A 290 5.51 -16.85 -24.97
N ASP A 291 6.31 -16.55 -23.93
CA ASP A 291 6.23 -17.24 -22.63
C ASP A 291 6.03 -16.36 -21.38
N GLU A 292 5.98 -15.02 -21.49
CA GLU A 292 5.66 -14.15 -20.35
C GLU A 292 4.23 -13.59 -20.42
N LEU A 293 3.31 -14.16 -19.65
CA LEU A 293 1.99 -13.58 -19.38
C LEU A 293 2.16 -12.31 -18.52
N VAL A 294 2.24 -11.13 -19.16
CA VAL A 294 2.19 -9.84 -18.46
C VAL A 294 0.84 -9.69 -17.77
N ASP A 295 0.83 -9.47 -16.45
CA ASP A 295 -0.38 -9.27 -15.65
C ASP A 295 -1.27 -8.17 -16.26
N PRO A 296 -2.51 -8.49 -16.70
CA PRO A 296 -3.44 -7.54 -17.29
C PRO A 296 -3.71 -6.31 -16.41
N ARG A 297 -3.56 -6.44 -15.08
CA ARG A 297 -3.72 -5.34 -14.11
C ARG A 297 -2.57 -4.33 -14.19
N VAL A 298 -1.34 -4.79 -14.43
CA VAL A 298 -0.16 -3.91 -14.59
C VAL A 298 -0.28 -3.08 -15.86
N ARG A 299 -0.77 -3.71 -16.94
CA ARG A 299 -1.06 -3.02 -18.20
C ARG A 299 -2.18 -1.98 -18.04
N GLN A 300 -3.29 -2.35 -17.41
CA GLN A 300 -4.39 -1.42 -17.13
C GLN A 300 -3.94 -0.24 -16.26
N GLU A 301 -3.13 -0.48 -15.24
CA GLU A 301 -2.57 0.58 -14.37
C GLU A 301 -1.62 1.52 -15.13
N LEU A 302 -0.78 1.01 -16.03
CA LEU A 302 0.10 1.86 -16.85
C LEU A 302 -0.67 2.70 -17.86
N ILE A 303 -1.73 2.14 -18.47
CA ILE A 303 -2.65 2.88 -19.35
C ILE A 303 -3.34 4.00 -18.56
N ALA A 304 -3.83 3.72 -17.34
CA ALA A 304 -4.41 4.71 -16.44
C ALA A 304 -3.43 5.85 -16.12
N ARG A 305 -2.18 5.49 -15.77
CA ARG A 305 -1.10 6.46 -15.48
C ARG A 305 -0.71 7.29 -16.70
N LEU A 306 -0.70 6.69 -17.89
CA LEU A 306 -0.42 7.39 -19.13
C LEU A 306 -1.51 8.42 -19.44
N HIS A 307 -2.78 8.02 -19.30
CA HIS A 307 -3.92 8.92 -19.50
C HIS A 307 -3.87 10.12 -18.54
N LEU A 308 -3.61 9.84 -17.25
CA LEU A 308 -3.45 10.85 -16.21
C LEU A 308 -2.27 11.80 -16.48
N ALA A 309 -1.15 11.28 -16.97
CA ALA A 309 0.02 12.07 -17.31
C ALA A 309 -0.24 12.99 -18.52
N LYS A 310 -0.95 12.52 -19.54
CA LYS A 310 -1.36 13.34 -20.71
C LYS A 310 -2.26 14.49 -20.29
N GLN A 311 -3.25 14.24 -19.44
CA GLN A 311 -4.16 15.27 -18.94
C GLN A 311 -3.42 16.35 -18.13
N ARG A 312 -2.51 15.97 -17.23
CA ARG A 312 -1.68 16.92 -16.47
C ARG A 312 -0.71 17.71 -17.34
N LEU A 313 -0.16 17.10 -18.40
CA LEU A 313 0.68 17.83 -19.35
C LEU A 313 -0.13 18.88 -20.13
N HIS A 314 -1.35 18.54 -20.53
CA HIS A 314 -2.27 19.46 -21.22
C HIS A 314 -2.68 20.63 -20.34
N GLU A 315 -2.93 20.38 -19.05
CA GLU A 315 -3.23 21.40 -18.04
C GLU A 315 -2.10 22.43 -17.93
N VAL A 316 -0.85 21.97 -17.77
CA VAL A 316 0.33 22.86 -17.70
C VAL A 316 0.55 23.59 -19.03
N ARG A 317 0.31 22.94 -20.17
CA ARG A 317 0.43 23.58 -21.49
C ARG A 317 -0.57 24.72 -21.67
N ARG A 318 -1.82 24.54 -21.21
CA ARG A 318 -2.83 25.60 -21.18
C ARG A 318 -2.40 26.75 -20.27
N ALA A 319 -1.96 26.47 -19.05
CA ALA A 319 -1.49 27.50 -18.12
C ALA A 319 -0.31 28.32 -18.69
N VAL A 320 0.65 27.67 -19.36
CA VAL A 320 1.75 28.36 -20.07
C VAL A 320 1.22 29.25 -21.20
N GLN A 321 0.24 28.80 -21.99
CA GLN A 321 -0.36 29.60 -23.06
C GLN A 321 -1.12 30.81 -22.52
N THR A 322 -1.94 30.64 -21.48
CA THR A 322 -2.67 31.73 -20.83
C THR A 322 -1.70 32.76 -20.27
N LYS A 323 -0.62 32.32 -19.60
CA LYS A 323 0.37 33.23 -19.01
C LYS A 323 1.22 33.96 -20.05
N LYS A 324 1.56 33.32 -21.17
CA LYS A 324 2.23 33.96 -22.32
C LYS A 324 1.35 35.01 -23.02
N ARG A 325 0.03 34.82 -23.03
CA ARG A 325 -0.92 35.81 -23.58
C ARG A 325 -1.13 37.00 -22.64
N ALA A 326 -0.89 36.82 -21.35
CA ALA A 326 -1.02 37.85 -20.32
C ALA A 326 0.24 38.72 -20.14
N THR A 327 1.40 38.31 -20.65
CA THR A 327 2.60 39.17 -20.74
C THR A 327 2.63 39.89 -22.10
N PRO A 328 2.39 41.21 -22.17
CA PRO A 328 2.63 41.96 -23.41
C PRO A 328 4.13 41.96 -23.74
N ALA A 329 4.45 41.82 -25.02
CA ALA A 329 5.80 42.00 -25.53
C ALA A 329 6.18 43.48 -25.40
N SER A 330 6.99 43.82 -24.38
CA SER A 330 7.64 45.12 -24.28
C SER A 330 8.98 45.07 -25.02
N GLY A 331 9.08 45.85 -26.10
CA GLY A 331 10.35 46.40 -26.59
C GLY A 331 11.02 45.67 -27.76
N LYS A 332 10.48 45.83 -28.97
CA LYS A 332 11.34 46.06 -30.14
C LYS A 332 11.30 47.56 -30.41
N ASP A 333 12.29 48.28 -29.89
CA ASP A 333 12.64 49.59 -30.43
C ASP A 333 13.72 49.37 -31.48
N ASP A 334 13.35 49.67 -32.72
CA ASP A 334 14.24 49.78 -33.87
C ASP A 334 14.36 51.28 -34.17
N SER A 335 15.43 51.92 -33.70
CA SER A 335 15.92 53.18 -34.24
C SER A 335 17.38 53.42 -33.84
N GLY A 336 18.19 53.84 -34.80
CA GLY A 336 19.45 54.55 -34.54
C GLY A 336 20.74 53.81 -34.86
N LYS A 337 21.11 53.80 -36.14
CA LYS A 337 22.52 53.95 -36.54
C LYS A 337 23.10 55.19 -35.84
N ASP A 338 24.31 55.06 -35.31
CA ASP A 338 25.52 55.75 -35.78
C ASP A 338 26.45 56.21 -34.64
N SER A 339 27.74 55.90 -34.84
CA SER A 339 28.92 56.63 -34.40
C SER A 339 29.44 56.60 -32.93
N ARG A 340 30.73 56.22 -32.88
CA ARG A 340 31.86 56.71 -32.03
C ARG A 340 31.96 56.18 -30.59
N LYS A 341 32.98 55.37 -30.28
CA LYS A 341 34.39 55.74 -29.98
C LYS A 341 34.48 56.60 -28.72
N GLU A 342 34.99 55.99 -27.63
CA GLU A 342 35.89 56.51 -26.59
C GLU A 342 35.83 55.52 -25.41
N SER A 343 36.83 54.66 -25.19
CA SER A 343 38.13 54.88 -24.55
C SER A 343 38.09 54.81 -23.02
N GLU A 344 38.61 53.70 -22.49
CA GLU A 344 39.18 53.50 -21.15
C GLU A 344 39.85 52.11 -21.23
N LYS A 345 41.17 51.88 -21.39
CA LYS A 345 42.44 52.45 -20.88
C LYS A 345 42.62 52.39 -19.36
N GLY A 346 43.45 51.41 -18.97
CA GLY A 346 44.23 51.34 -17.71
C GLY A 346 43.48 50.59 -16.62
N PHE A 347 44.02 49.61 -15.89
CA PHE A 347 45.39 49.24 -15.50
C PHE A 347 45.26 47.75 -15.04
N GLU A 348 46.18 46.81 -15.32
CA GLU A 348 47.37 46.56 -14.51
C GLU A 348 48.36 45.59 -15.20
N LYS A 349 49.65 45.96 -15.15
CA LYS A 349 50.88 45.17 -15.35
C LYS A 349 51.01 44.12 -14.20
N LYS A 350 51.79 43.04 -14.19
CA LYS A 350 53.05 42.62 -14.86
C LYS A 350 53.39 41.17 -14.39
N GLU A 351 54.48 40.63 -14.95
CA GLU A 351 55.25 39.42 -14.60
C GLU A 351 54.84 38.15 -15.38
N ARG A 352 55.74 37.46 -16.10
CA ARG A 352 57.13 37.73 -16.52
C ARG A 352 57.42 36.80 -17.71
#